data_AF-A0A351BEU9-F1
#
_entry.id   AF-A0A351BEU9-F1
#
_cell.length_a   1.000
_cell.length_b   1.000
_cell.length_c   1.000
_cell.angle_alpha   90.00
_cell.angle_beta   90.00
_cell.angle_gamma   90.00
#
_symmetry.space_group_name_H-M   'P 1'
#
loop_
_entity.id
_entity.type
_entity.pdbx_description
1 polymer ?
#
loop_
_entity_poly.entity_id
_entity_poly.type
_entity_poly.pdbx_seq_one_letter_code
_entity_poly.pdbx_strand_id
1 'polypeptide(L)'
;MSLSTTIKSIQDIMRKDVGVDGDAQRIGQLVWMFFLKIYDDKETEYELLEANDGDYRSPIPEPLRWRNWAADPEGMTGDELLDFINIRLFPTLKNLQPA
;
A
#
# COMPACT_ATOMS: atom_id res chain seq x y z
N MET A 1 3.38 13.73 -16.21
CA MET A 1 3.79 12.40 -16.71
C MET A 1 2.55 11.64 -17.12
N SER A 2 2.62 10.83 -18.19
CA SER A 2 1.53 9.91 -18.53
C SER A 2 1.55 8.70 -17.60
N LEU A 3 0.39 8.21 -17.18
CA LEU A 3 0.23 7.00 -16.34
C LEU A 3 1.02 5.81 -16.93
N SER A 4 1.00 5.66 -18.25
CA SER A 4 1.73 4.60 -18.95
C SER A 4 3.25 4.70 -18.75
N THR A 5 3.80 5.91 -18.63
CA THR A 5 5.23 6.12 -18.37
C THR A 5 5.58 5.73 -16.94
N THR A 6 4.73 6.08 -15.97
CA THR A 6 4.92 5.69 -14.56
C THR A 6 4.88 4.18 -14.39
N ILE A 7 3.91 3.50 -14.99
CA ILE A 7 3.79 2.04 -14.94
C ILE A 7 5.04 1.37 -15.51
N LYS A 8 5.52 1.83 -16.67
CA LYS A 8 6.75 1.29 -17.28
C LYS A 8 7.97 1.47 -16.38
N SER A 9 8.12 2.66 -15.77
CA SER A 9 9.22 2.92 -14.83
C SER A 9 9.20 1.94 -13.65
N ILE A 10 8.03 1.68 -13.07
CA ILE A 10 7.91 0.72 -11.96
C ILE A 10 8.26 -0.69 -12.43
N GLN A 11 7.75 -1.12 -13.60
CA GLN A 11 8.10 -2.43 -14.17
C GLN A 11 9.60 -2.59 -14.40
N ASP A 12 10.27 -1.55 -14.88
CA ASP A 12 11.72 -1.55 -15.10
C ASP A 12 12.52 -1.61 -13.79
N ILE A 13 12.01 -1.02 -12.71
CA ILE A 13 12.58 -1.16 -11.36
C ILE A 13 12.43 -2.62 -10.89
N MET A 14 11.23 -3.20 -11.02
CA MET A 14 10.93 -4.55 -10.56
C MET A 14 11.68 -5.64 -11.31
N ARG A 15 12.14 -5.38 -12.54
CA ARG A 15 13.01 -6.32 -13.29
C ARG A 15 14.36 -6.58 -12.63
N LYS A 16 14.79 -5.71 -11.72
CA LYS A 16 16.04 -5.86 -10.96
C LYS A 16 15.87 -6.75 -9.73
N ASP A 17 14.63 -7.03 -9.34
CA ASP A 17 14.33 -7.87 -8.18
C ASP A 17 14.51 -9.35 -8.54
N VAL A 18 15.47 -9.99 -7.88
CA VAL A 18 15.78 -11.42 -8.05
C VAL A 18 14.69 -12.34 -7.50
N GLY A 19 13.77 -11.81 -6.67
CA GLY A 19 12.67 -12.55 -6.05
C GLY A 19 11.38 -12.61 -6.86
N VAL A 20 11.30 -11.93 -8.01
CA VAL A 20 10.09 -11.84 -8.84
C VAL A 20 10.38 -12.37 -10.25
N ASP A 21 9.95 -13.60 -10.54
CA ASP A 21 10.07 -14.22 -11.85
C ASP A 21 8.75 -14.14 -12.64
N GLY A 22 8.82 -13.55 -13.83
CA GLY A 22 7.69 -13.40 -14.75
C GLY A 22 6.76 -12.22 -14.51
N ASP A 23 6.03 -11.82 -15.56
CA ASP A 23 5.16 -10.63 -15.54
C ASP A 23 3.94 -10.78 -14.63
N ALA A 24 3.44 -12.01 -14.44
CA ALA A 24 2.31 -12.27 -13.54
C ALA A 24 2.62 -11.94 -12.08
N GLN A 25 3.81 -12.27 -11.59
CA GLN A 25 4.23 -11.93 -10.23
C GLN A 25 4.43 -10.42 -10.07
N ARG A 26 4.96 -9.74 -11.09
CA ARG A 26 5.10 -8.27 -11.08
C ARG A 26 3.75 -7.56 -11.01
N ILE A 27 2.77 -8.05 -11.77
CA ILE A 27 1.40 -7.55 -11.68
C ILE A 27 0.86 -7.73 -10.26
N GLY A 28 1.08 -8.89 -9.64
CA GLY A 28 0.65 -9.16 -8.26
C GLY A 28 1.19 -8.12 -7.26
N GLN A 29 2.47 -7.78 -7.35
CA GLN A 29 3.09 -6.77 -6.47
C GLN A 29 2.51 -5.37 -6.70
N LEU A 30 2.26 -4.99 -7.96
CA LEU A 30 1.63 -3.70 -8.28
C LEU A 30 0.19 -3.60 -7.74
N VAL A 31 -0.57 -4.69 -7.85
CA VAL A 31 -2.00 -4.69 -7.52
C VAL A 31 -2.23 -4.38 -6.05
N TRP A 32 -1.52 -5.02 -5.12
CA TRP A 32 -1.76 -4.77 -3.69
C TRP A 32 -1.29 -3.37 -3.27
N MET A 33 -0.18 -2.88 -3.82
CA MET A 33 0.31 -1.54 -3.54
C MET A 33 -0.67 -0.48 -4.04
N PHE A 34 -1.16 -0.60 -5.27
CA PHE A 34 -2.17 0.30 -5.80
C PHE A 34 -3.48 0.23 -5.02
N PHE A 35 -3.91 -0.97 -4.63
CA PHE A 35 -5.08 -1.13 -3.80
C PHE A 35 -4.95 -0.33 -2.50
N LEU A 36 -3.86 -0.51 -1.74
CA LEU A 36 -3.65 0.20 -0.47
C LEU A 36 -3.54 1.72 -0.67
N LYS A 37 -2.85 2.19 -1.72
CA LYS A 37 -2.75 3.62 -2.02
C LYS A 37 -4.11 4.24 -2.33
N ILE A 38 -4.87 3.62 -3.23
CA ILE A 38 -6.18 4.11 -3.66
C ILE A 38 -7.17 4.03 -2.50
N TYR A 39 -7.10 2.95 -1.70
CA TYR A 39 -7.96 2.78 -0.53
C TYR A 39 -7.72 3.92 0.46
N ASP A 40 -6.46 4.19 0.84
CA ASP A 40 -6.11 5.27 1.77
C ASP A 40 -6.51 6.67 1.26
N ASP A 41 -6.41 6.93 -0.05
CA ASP A 41 -6.94 8.16 -0.66
C ASP A 41 -8.45 8.29 -0.47
N LYS A 42 -9.18 7.17 -0.66
CA LYS A 42 -10.63 7.14 -0.42
C LYS A 42 -10.98 7.28 1.05
N GLU A 43 -10.22 6.67 1.96
CA GLU A 43 -10.41 6.86 3.40
C GLU A 43 -10.23 8.33 3.78
N THR A 44 -9.23 9.02 3.21
CA THR A 44 -9.03 10.46 3.43
C THR A 44 -10.25 11.27 2.99
N GLU A 45 -10.82 10.96 1.82
CA GLU A 45 -12.06 11.60 1.35
C GLU A 45 -13.23 11.34 2.32
N TYR A 46 -13.41 10.10 2.77
CA TYR A 46 -14.48 9.74 3.72
C TYR A 46 -14.31 10.42 5.08
N GLU A 47 -13.10 10.42 5.63
CA GLU A 47 -12.77 11.11 6.89
C GLU A 47 -13.12 12.60 6.82
N LEU A 48 -12.93 13.25 5.67
CA LEU A 48 -13.29 14.65 5.46
C LEU A 48 -14.79 14.87 5.33
N LEU A 49 -15.50 13.98 4.63
CA LEU A 49 -16.95 14.09 4.41
C LEU A 49 -17.75 13.78 5.69
N GLU A 50 -17.30 12.79 6.45
CA GLU A 50 -17.94 12.32 7.69
C GLU A 50 -17.34 12.98 8.94
N ALA A 51 -16.42 13.96 8.78
CA ALA A 51 -15.78 14.69 9.87
C ALA A 51 -16.75 15.35 10.86
N ASN A 52 -17.96 15.70 10.39
CA ASN A 52 -18.97 16.37 11.21
C ASN A 52 -19.82 15.39 12.04
N ASP A 53 -19.90 14.13 11.61
CA ASP A 53 -20.73 13.09 12.25
C ASP A 53 -19.88 12.06 13.01
N GLY A 54 -18.56 11.98 12.75
CA GLY A 54 -17.59 11.20 13.53
C GLY A 54 -17.69 9.68 13.36
N ASP A 55 -18.49 9.21 12.41
CA ASP A 55 -18.85 7.79 12.27
C ASP A 55 -17.84 6.96 11.46
N TYR A 56 -16.96 7.60 10.68
CA TYR A 56 -15.98 6.86 9.89
C TYR A 56 -14.90 6.22 10.75
N ARG A 57 -14.86 4.89 10.74
CA ARG A 57 -13.76 4.11 11.32
C ARG A 57 -13.14 3.23 10.26
N SER A 58 -11.89 3.54 9.90
CA SER A 58 -11.10 2.68 9.03
C SER A 58 -11.05 1.25 9.56
N PRO A 59 -11.26 0.23 8.70
CA PRO A 59 -11.01 -1.15 9.05
C PRO A 59 -9.52 -1.47 9.13
N ILE A 60 -8.64 -0.60 8.59
CA ILE A 60 -7.19 -0.77 8.63
C ILE A 60 -6.63 -0.08 9.88
N PRO A 61 -5.88 -0.81 10.73
CA PRO A 61 -5.18 -0.22 11.87
C PRO A 61 -4.28 0.93 11.42
N GLU A 62 -4.26 2.00 12.21
CA GLU A 62 -3.57 3.25 11.88
C GLU A 62 -2.12 3.05 11.39
N PRO A 63 -1.25 2.24 12.05
CA PRO A 63 0.14 2.06 11.58
C PRO A 63 0.28 1.36 10.22
N LEU A 64 -0.80 0.73 9.72
CA LEU A 64 -0.80 -0.05 8.49
C LEU A 64 -1.43 0.71 7.31
N ARG A 65 -2.02 1.87 7.57
CA ARG A 65 -2.56 2.74 6.52
C ARG A 65 -1.42 3.27 5.65
N TRP A 66 -1.64 3.38 4.35
CA TRP A 66 -0.61 3.74 3.38
C TRP A 66 0.14 5.03 3.77
N ARG A 67 -0.59 6.08 4.18
CA ARG A 67 -0.02 7.35 4.62
C ARG A 67 1.02 7.26 5.74
N ASN A 68 1.01 6.19 6.54
CA ASN A 68 1.85 6.07 7.72
C ASN A 68 3.15 5.28 7.50
N TRP A 69 3.31 4.60 6.38
CA TRP A 69 4.53 3.82 6.10
C TRP A 69 5.09 4.03 4.68
N ALA A 70 4.26 4.44 3.72
CA ALA A 70 4.64 4.52 2.30
C ALA A 70 4.60 5.94 1.71
N ALA A 71 4.05 6.94 2.42
CA ALA A 71 3.93 8.30 1.90
C ALA A 71 5.20 9.14 2.05
N ASP A 72 6.09 8.79 2.99
CA ASP A 72 7.36 9.47 3.21
C ASP A 72 8.43 8.97 2.24
N PRO A 73 8.99 9.82 1.35
CA PRO A 73 10.09 9.45 0.45
C PRO A 73 11.37 9.02 1.17
N GLU A 74 11.57 9.45 2.43
CA GLU A 74 12.70 9.08 3.28
C GLU A 74 12.33 8.03 4.34
N GLY A 75 11.16 7.38 4.19
CA GLY A 75 10.64 6.38 5.11
C GLY A 75 11.39 5.04 5.08
N MET A 76 10.76 4.02 5.70
CA MET A 76 11.33 2.67 5.82
C MET A 76 11.76 2.09 4.46
N THR A 77 12.95 1.49 4.42
CA THR A 77 13.52 0.88 3.22
C THR A 77 14.32 -0.38 3.56
N GLY A 78 14.79 -1.10 2.55
CA GLY A 78 15.60 -2.32 2.72
C GLY A 78 14.94 -3.39 3.59
N ASP A 79 15.73 -4.01 4.47
CA ASP A 79 15.29 -5.10 5.34
C ASP A 79 14.18 -4.67 6.30
N GLU A 80 14.20 -3.42 6.78
CA GLU A 80 13.17 -2.89 7.67
C GLU A 80 11.80 -2.86 6.98
N LEU A 81 11.76 -2.41 5.72
CA LEU A 81 10.53 -2.42 4.93
C LEU A 81 10.05 -3.84 4.64
N LEU A 82 10.97 -4.75 4.32
CA LEU A 82 10.64 -6.16 4.07
C LEU A 82 10.05 -6.82 5.31
N ASP A 83 10.63 -6.60 6.49
CA ASP A 83 10.14 -7.12 7.76
C ASP A 83 8.78 -6.54 8.11
N PHE A 84 8.59 -5.23 7.92
CA PHE A 84 7.30 -4.59 8.10
C PHE A 84 6.22 -5.23 7.20
N ILE A 85 6.48 -5.38 5.90
CA ILE A 85 5.52 -5.94 4.95
C ILE A 85 5.18 -7.40 5.31
N ASN A 86 6.22 -8.23 5.52
CA ASN A 86 6.06 -9.68 5.67
C ASN A 86 5.55 -10.10 7.05
N ILE A 87 5.93 -9.40 8.11
CA ILE A 87 5.67 -9.81 9.50
C ILE A 87 4.52 -8.99 10.12
N ARG A 88 4.30 -7.76 9.65
CA ARG A 88 3.29 -6.85 10.24
C ARG A 88 2.12 -6.63 9.31
N LEU A 89 2.36 -6.08 8.11
CA LEU A 89 1.31 -5.63 7.19
C LEU A 89 0.43 -6.80 6.73
N PHE A 90 0.99 -7.75 5.97
CA PHE A 90 0.20 -8.85 5.42
C PHE A 90 -0.44 -9.74 6.49
N PRO A 91 0.27 -10.15 7.57
CA PRO A 91 -0.36 -10.96 8.61
C PRO A 91 -1.52 -10.25 9.30
N THR A 92 -1.43 -8.93 9.54
CA THR A 92 -2.52 -8.19 10.17
C THR A 92 -3.70 -8.02 9.21
N LEU A 93 -3.45 -7.62 7.96
CA LEU A 93 -4.50 -7.46 6.94
C LEU A 93 -5.27 -8.75 6.69
N LYS A 94 -4.58 -9.90 6.70
CA LYS A 94 -5.21 -11.23 6.54
C LYS A 94 -6.14 -11.60 7.69
N ASN A 95 -5.90 -11.06 8.89
CA ASN A 95 -6.67 -11.35 10.10
C ASN A 95 -7.62 -10.21 10.50
N LEU A 96 -7.90 -9.27 9.58
CA LEU A 96 -8.87 -8.22 9.85
C LEU A 96 -10.24 -8.83 10.13
N GLN A 97 -10.84 -8.39 11.23
CA GLN A 97 -12.21 -8.69 11.55
C GLN A 97 -13.08 -7.51 11.09
N PRO A 98 -14.29 -7.77 10.56
CA PRO A 98 -15.26 -6.72 10.33
C PRO A 98 -15.49 -5.93 11.61
N ALA A 99 -15.60 -4.61 11.48
CA ALA A 99 -15.98 -3.73 12.58
C ALA A 99 -17.42 -4.00 13.06
#